data_AF-A0A847IRL2-F1
#
_entry.id   AF-A0A847IRL2-F1
#
_cell.length_a   1.000
_cell.length_b   1.000
_cell.length_c   1.000
_cell.angle_alpha   90.00
_cell.angle_beta   90.00
_cell.angle_gamma   90.00
#
_symmetry.space_group_name_H-M   'P 1'
#
loop_
_entity.id
_entity.type
_entity.pdbx_description
1 polymer ?
#
loop_
_entity_poly.entity_id
_entity_poly.type
_entity_poly.pdbx_seq_one_letter_code
_entity_poly.pdbx_strand_id
1 'polypeptide(L)'
;MKRSLIFILCLLCSGSLVYGQFAVDMGQKDTKSSQDTTVQAKEPFKLRTYFSALAGKDTLKLGRVFSGAVVLPGYSQAYNRQYWKIPVVYAGMGAGIFMGTRFHNKYKETENDSYALYQNLCYVGAGLFYWGSLLDGVAGFKHEKAFLPAKATLYSALLPGLGQVYNGDYWKIPIIYGGLIACGYFWQYNGLQYNRYKTMYNHAMAKPSEYDGWMTPENIKWYRDTFRRYRDYSIIATVLVYALNVIDANVFAHFQDFDISDDLTLRIEPGLIPVPNFASAGYPGAGIQMRLTF
;
A
#
# COMPACT_ATOMS: atom_id res chain seq x y z
N MET A 1 30.02 0.00 0.09
CA MET A 1 28.95 0.73 0.81
C MET A 1 27.78 1.15 -0.11
N LYS A 2 26.94 0.22 -0.61
CA LYS A 2 25.73 0.54 -1.40
C LYS A 2 24.46 -0.22 -0.95
N ARG A 3 24.50 -0.85 0.23
CA ARG A 3 23.49 -1.85 0.63
C ARG A 3 22.30 -1.27 1.42
N SER A 4 22.41 -0.08 2.02
CA SER A 4 21.32 0.49 2.85
C SER A 4 20.26 1.31 2.11
N LEU A 5 20.43 1.58 0.81
CA LEU A 5 19.48 2.38 0.03
C LEU A 5 18.28 1.58 -0.52
N ILE A 6 18.33 0.25 -0.40
CA ILE A 6 17.34 -0.67 -1.01
C ILE A 6 16.03 -0.71 -0.22
N PHE A 7 16.07 -0.51 1.11
CA PHE A 7 14.85 -0.42 1.93
C PHE A 7 14.09 0.91 1.75
N ILE A 8 14.80 1.98 1.35
CA ILE A 8 14.24 3.33 1.24
C ILE A 8 13.44 3.51 -0.06
N LEU A 9 13.79 2.79 -1.13
CA LEU A 9 13.10 2.93 -2.42
C LEU A 9 11.68 2.31 -2.41
N CYS A 10 11.45 1.24 -1.65
CA CYS A 10 10.10 0.68 -1.47
C CYS A 10 9.19 1.57 -0.62
N LEU A 11 9.76 2.39 0.28
CA LEU A 11 9.01 3.28 1.16
C LEU A 11 8.66 4.63 0.51
N LEU A 12 9.36 5.05 -0.55
CA LEU A 12 9.06 6.29 -1.27
C LEU A 12 8.14 6.09 -2.49
N CYS A 13 8.17 4.91 -3.13
CA CYS A 13 7.25 4.58 -4.23
C CYS A 13 5.79 4.35 -3.77
N SER A 14 5.56 4.13 -2.48
CA SER A 14 4.21 3.95 -1.93
C SER A 14 3.38 5.22 -2.02
N GLY A 15 3.97 6.42 -1.89
CA GLY A 15 3.22 7.69 -1.91
C GLY A 15 2.59 8.05 -3.26
N SER A 16 3.22 7.67 -4.37
CA SER A 16 2.80 8.07 -5.73
C SER A 16 1.79 7.10 -6.37
N LEU A 17 1.94 5.79 -6.15
CA LEU A 17 1.00 4.78 -6.67
C LEU A 17 -0.34 4.81 -5.94
N VAL A 18 -0.31 5.10 -4.64
CA VAL A 18 -1.46 5.39 -3.79
C VAL A 18 -2.34 6.46 -4.46
N TYR A 19 -1.78 7.62 -4.85
CA TYR A 19 -2.57 8.71 -5.41
C TYR A 19 -3.38 8.32 -6.67
N GLY A 20 -2.82 7.44 -7.52
CA GLY A 20 -3.47 6.95 -8.73
C GLY A 20 -4.72 6.09 -8.47
N GLN A 21 -4.69 5.21 -7.46
CA GLN A 21 -5.86 4.43 -7.06
C GLN A 21 -6.85 5.22 -6.18
N PHE A 22 -6.37 6.16 -5.34
CA PHE A 22 -7.26 6.99 -4.50
C PHE A 22 -8.00 8.10 -5.26
N ALA A 23 -7.53 8.49 -6.45
CA ALA A 23 -8.26 9.38 -7.35
C ALA A 23 -9.43 8.67 -8.04
N VAL A 24 -9.33 7.35 -8.26
CA VAL A 24 -10.29 6.55 -9.04
C VAL A 24 -11.34 5.87 -8.15
N ASP A 25 -11.04 5.48 -6.91
CA ASP A 25 -11.87 4.52 -6.16
C ASP A 25 -12.63 5.05 -4.94
N MET A 26 -13.13 6.29 -4.95
CA MET A 26 -14.02 6.75 -3.86
C MET A 26 -15.24 7.53 -4.37
N GLY A 27 -16.05 6.80 -5.15
CA GLY A 27 -17.48 7.06 -5.29
C GLY A 27 -18.16 6.82 -3.94
N GLN A 28 -18.55 7.90 -3.28
CA GLN A 28 -19.63 7.83 -2.31
C GLN A 28 -20.90 7.78 -3.16
N LYS A 29 -21.53 6.61 -3.26
CA LYS A 29 -22.96 6.56 -3.60
C LYS A 29 -23.67 7.16 -2.40
N ASP A 30 -23.81 8.49 -2.41
CA ASP A 30 -24.86 9.12 -1.65
C ASP A 30 -26.18 8.54 -2.17
N THR A 31 -27.03 8.15 -1.23
CA THR A 31 -28.33 7.54 -1.45
C THR A 31 -29.28 8.57 -2.07
N LYS A 32 -29.09 8.91 -3.35
CA LYS A 32 -30.11 9.50 -4.22
C LYS A 32 -29.91 8.95 -5.64
N SER A 33 -30.94 8.26 -6.10
CA SER A 33 -31.13 7.78 -7.47
C SER A 33 -30.61 8.78 -8.52
N SER A 34 -29.74 8.32 -9.43
CA SER A 34 -30.04 8.30 -10.87
C SER A 34 -28.87 7.78 -11.68
N GLN A 35 -29.23 7.09 -12.76
CA GLN A 35 -28.38 6.61 -13.83
C GLN A 35 -27.49 7.75 -14.36
N ASP A 36 -26.18 7.70 -14.09
CA ASP A 36 -25.23 8.45 -14.90
C ASP A 36 -23.85 7.80 -14.83
N THR A 37 -23.45 7.16 -15.93
CA THR A 37 -22.17 6.45 -16.10
C THR A 37 -21.04 7.40 -16.52
N THR A 38 -21.15 8.70 -16.22
CA THR A 38 -20.07 9.65 -16.47
C THR A 38 -19.12 9.67 -15.29
N VAL A 39 -17.89 9.19 -15.49
CA VAL A 39 -16.77 9.34 -14.55
C VAL A 39 -16.48 10.83 -14.41
N GLN A 40 -17.11 11.48 -13.43
CA GLN A 40 -16.83 12.87 -13.06
C GLN A 40 -15.39 12.94 -12.53
N ALA A 41 -14.50 13.59 -13.29
CA ALA A 41 -13.13 13.82 -12.86
C ALA A 41 -13.14 14.63 -11.55
N LYS A 42 -12.68 14.01 -10.46
CA LYS A 42 -12.67 14.62 -9.14
C LYS A 42 -11.74 15.83 -9.13
N GLU A 43 -12.23 16.96 -8.61
CA GLU A 43 -11.48 18.22 -8.62
C GLU A 43 -10.07 18.06 -8.00
N PRO A 44 -9.04 18.68 -8.61
CA PRO A 44 -7.66 18.63 -8.11
C PRO A 44 -7.56 19.21 -6.69
N PHE A 45 -6.56 18.75 -5.95
CA PHE A 45 -6.30 19.19 -4.58
C PHE A 45 -6.09 20.72 -4.51
N LYS A 46 -7.05 21.44 -3.91
CA LYS A 46 -6.95 22.88 -3.67
C LYS A 46 -6.45 23.15 -2.25
N LEU A 47 -5.34 23.90 -2.11
CA LEU A 47 -4.75 24.25 -0.81
C LEU A 47 -5.73 24.95 0.15
N ARG A 48 -6.70 25.72 -0.37
CA ARG A 48 -7.74 26.35 0.48
C ARG A 48 -8.62 25.34 1.21
N THR A 49 -8.92 24.20 0.58
CA THR A 49 -9.71 23.11 1.18
C THR A 49 -8.92 22.40 2.28
N TYR A 50 -7.59 22.39 2.17
CA TYR A 50 -6.69 21.87 3.19
C TYR A 50 -6.75 22.71 4.48
N PHE A 51 -6.70 24.03 4.35
CA PHE A 51 -6.79 24.94 5.51
C PHE A 51 -8.22 25.08 6.06
N SER A 52 -9.27 24.98 5.21
CA SER A 52 -10.67 24.99 5.69
C SER A 52 -10.99 23.77 6.55
N ALA A 53 -10.47 22.60 6.17
CA ALA A 53 -10.62 21.38 6.95
C ALA A 53 -9.87 21.40 8.29
N LEU A 54 -8.65 21.97 8.33
CA LEU A 54 -7.92 22.21 9.57
C LEU A 54 -8.66 23.16 10.51
N ALA A 55 -9.35 24.15 9.95
CA ALA A 55 -10.21 25.06 10.69
C ALA A 55 -11.53 24.41 11.18
N GLY A 56 -11.72 23.10 10.93
CA GLY A 56 -12.89 22.33 11.34
C GLY A 56 -14.17 22.69 10.58
N LYS A 57 -14.06 23.39 9.45
CA LYS A 57 -15.22 23.84 8.66
C LYS A 57 -15.77 22.76 7.74
N ASP A 58 -14.94 21.80 7.32
CA ASP A 58 -15.31 20.72 6.39
C ASP A 58 -14.76 19.36 6.86
N THR A 59 -15.52 18.28 6.66
CA THR A 59 -15.04 16.90 6.84
C THR A 59 -14.33 16.40 5.57
N LEU A 60 -13.11 15.88 5.71
CA LEU A 60 -12.32 15.36 4.60
C LEU A 60 -12.38 13.83 4.55
N LYS A 61 -12.41 13.29 3.32
CA LYS A 61 -12.19 11.86 3.07
C LYS A 61 -10.79 11.44 3.52
N LEU A 62 -10.65 10.22 4.05
CA LEU A 62 -9.38 9.68 4.57
C LEU A 62 -8.21 9.84 3.59
N GLY A 63 -8.41 9.57 2.29
CA GLY A 63 -7.36 9.75 1.28
C GLY A 63 -6.85 11.20 1.14
N ARG A 64 -7.71 12.20 1.35
CA ARG A 64 -7.29 13.62 1.36
C ARG A 64 -6.50 13.95 2.62
N VAL A 65 -6.93 13.43 3.77
CA VAL A 65 -6.21 13.58 5.04
C VAL A 65 -4.83 12.93 4.97
N PHE A 66 -4.74 11.74 4.40
CA PHE A 66 -3.46 11.07 4.15
C PHE A 66 -2.57 11.88 3.20
N SER A 67 -3.10 12.37 2.08
CA SER A 67 -2.31 13.16 1.12
C SER A 67 -1.74 14.44 1.73
N GLY A 68 -2.50 15.12 2.60
CA GLY A 68 -2.01 16.27 3.35
C GLY A 68 -0.90 15.89 4.33
N ALA A 69 -0.99 14.70 4.95
CA ALA A 69 0.02 14.20 5.87
C ALA A 69 1.32 13.74 5.20
N VAL A 70 1.25 13.28 3.96
CA VAL A 70 2.43 12.96 3.14
C VAL A 70 3.26 14.23 2.86
N VAL A 71 2.59 15.36 2.63
CA VAL A 71 3.28 16.64 2.39
C VAL A 71 3.71 17.28 3.71
N LEU A 72 2.84 17.24 4.72
CA LEU A 72 3.03 17.88 6.01
C LEU A 72 2.86 16.86 7.14
N PRO A 73 3.98 16.31 7.67
CA PRO A 73 3.94 15.42 8.82
C PRO A 73 3.14 16.06 9.95
N GLY A 74 2.27 15.31 10.62
CA GLY A 74 1.40 15.85 11.66
C GLY A 74 0.02 16.33 11.18
N TYR A 75 -0.25 16.42 9.87
CA TYR A 75 -1.55 16.91 9.37
C TYR A 75 -2.73 16.02 9.80
N SER A 76 -2.56 14.70 9.73
CA SER A 76 -3.59 13.76 10.19
C SER A 76 -3.84 13.89 11.69
N GLN A 77 -2.80 14.12 12.49
CA GLN A 77 -2.91 14.36 13.93
C GLN A 77 -3.65 15.67 14.22
N ALA A 78 -3.37 16.74 13.46
CA ALA A 78 -4.07 18.01 13.58
C ALA A 78 -5.57 17.86 13.24
N TYR A 79 -5.89 17.20 12.13
CA TYR A 79 -7.27 16.90 11.74
C TYR A 79 -8.00 16.07 12.81
N ASN A 80 -7.33 15.07 13.38
CA ASN A 80 -7.87 14.22 14.44
C ASN A 80 -7.88 14.90 15.84
N ARG A 81 -7.54 16.19 15.93
CA ARG A 81 -7.44 16.98 17.18
C ARG A 81 -6.44 16.42 18.21
N GLN A 82 -5.42 15.72 17.75
CA GLN A 82 -4.33 15.14 18.55
C GLN A 82 -3.06 16.01 18.47
N TYR A 83 -3.21 17.32 18.70
CA TYR A 83 -2.14 18.30 18.49
C TYR A 83 -0.87 18.03 19.30
N TRP A 84 -0.99 17.43 20.48
CA TRP A 84 0.14 17.11 21.35
C TRP A 84 1.15 16.14 20.70
N LYS A 85 0.73 15.34 19.73
CA LYS A 85 1.62 14.43 18.99
C LYS A 85 2.49 15.15 17.97
N ILE A 86 2.07 16.32 17.49
CA ILE A 86 2.77 17.07 16.43
C ILE A 86 4.19 17.46 16.90
N PRO A 87 4.39 18.08 18.09
CA PRO A 87 5.73 18.35 18.60
C PRO A 87 6.61 17.10 18.69
N VAL A 88 6.05 15.96 19.09
CA VAL A 88 6.81 14.70 19.22
C VAL A 88 7.29 14.21 17.85
N VAL A 89 6.42 14.24 16.83
CA VAL A 89 6.77 13.85 15.46
C VAL A 89 7.88 14.75 14.90
N TYR A 90 7.72 16.08 15.02
CA TYR A 90 8.72 17.03 14.53
C TYR A 90 10.02 16.98 15.32
N ALA A 91 9.97 16.78 16.64
CA ALA A 91 11.16 16.63 17.47
C ALA A 91 11.94 15.37 17.09
N GLY A 92 11.26 14.22 16.90
CA GLY A 92 11.90 12.98 16.47
C GLY A 92 12.54 13.07 15.08
N MET A 93 11.81 13.62 14.10
CA MET A 93 12.34 13.86 12.76
C MET A 93 13.50 14.85 12.76
N GLY A 94 13.33 15.99 13.43
CA GLY A 94 14.34 17.05 13.53
C GLY A 94 15.60 16.58 14.21
N ALA A 95 15.49 15.85 15.33
CA ALA A 95 16.63 15.28 16.04
C ALA A 95 17.39 14.27 15.16
N GLY A 96 16.69 13.39 14.43
CA GLY A 96 17.32 12.44 13.52
C GLY A 96 18.06 13.12 12.36
N ILE A 97 17.46 14.13 11.73
CA ILE A 97 18.10 14.89 10.64
C ILE A 97 19.31 15.67 11.17
N PHE A 98 19.16 16.33 12.32
CA PHE A 98 20.22 17.11 12.94
C PHE A 98 21.42 16.22 13.31
N MET A 99 21.17 15.11 14.01
CA MET A 99 22.22 14.16 14.39
C MET A 99 22.85 13.50 13.16
N GLY A 100 22.05 13.15 12.15
CA GLY A 100 22.55 12.60 10.88
C GLY A 100 23.52 13.57 10.20
N THR A 101 23.17 14.85 10.14
CA THR A 101 24.02 15.89 9.52
C THR A 101 25.30 16.12 10.34
N ARG A 102 25.20 16.08 11.67
CA ARG A 102 26.37 16.16 12.55
C ARG A 102 27.33 14.99 12.33
N PHE A 103 26.82 13.77 12.28
CA PHE A 103 27.63 12.58 12.01
C PHE A 103 28.19 12.57 10.60
N HIS A 104 27.48 13.14 9.63
CA HIS A 104 27.98 13.31 8.27
C HIS A 104 29.24 14.20 8.22
N ASN A 105 29.22 15.32 8.94
CA ASN A 105 30.38 16.20 9.01
C ASN A 105 31.56 15.51 9.71
N LYS A 106 31.32 14.77 10.80
CA LYS A 106 32.35 13.96 11.46
C LYS A 106 32.91 12.85 10.57
N TYR A 107 32.06 12.22 9.77
CA TYR A 107 32.50 11.21 8.80
C TYR A 107 33.45 11.83 7.77
N LYS A 108 33.16 13.03 7.26
CA LYS A 108 34.05 13.74 6.33
C LYS A 108 35.40 14.10 6.95
N GLU A 109 35.44 14.41 8.24
CA GLU A 109 36.66 14.78 8.95
C GLU A 109 37.54 13.58 9.34
N THR A 110 36.92 12.46 9.77
CA THR A 110 37.64 11.30 10.31
C THR A 110 37.78 10.15 9.31
N GLU A 111 36.95 10.12 8.27
CA GLU A 111 36.86 9.04 7.27
C GLU A 111 36.60 7.64 7.86
N ASN A 112 35.99 7.59 9.05
CA ASN A 112 35.68 6.34 9.76
C ASN A 112 34.26 5.85 9.45
N ASP A 113 34.16 4.62 8.96
CA ASP A 113 32.90 3.94 8.58
C ASP A 113 31.84 3.88 9.70
N SER A 114 32.25 3.93 10.96
CA SER A 114 31.32 3.95 12.10
C SER A 114 30.41 5.19 12.06
N TYR A 115 30.95 6.36 11.70
CA TYR A 115 30.15 7.59 11.58
C TYR A 115 29.20 7.58 10.40
N ALA A 116 29.58 6.91 9.29
CA ALA A 116 28.66 6.67 8.18
C ALA A 116 27.49 5.78 8.61
N LEU A 117 27.73 4.77 9.46
CA LEU A 117 26.66 3.94 10.02
C LEU A 117 25.72 4.75 10.93
N TYR A 118 26.25 5.55 11.85
CA TYR A 118 25.43 6.40 12.73
C TYR A 118 24.64 7.45 11.94
N GLN A 119 25.25 8.08 10.93
CA GLN A 119 24.57 8.98 10.01
C GLN A 119 23.35 8.30 9.37
N ASN A 120 23.55 7.12 8.79
CA ASN A 120 22.48 6.37 8.14
C ASN A 120 21.38 5.98 9.12
N LEU A 121 21.75 5.54 10.32
CA LEU A 121 20.78 5.17 11.36
C LEU A 121 19.92 6.37 11.80
N CYS A 122 20.52 7.55 11.95
CA CYS A 122 19.79 8.76 12.32
C CYS A 122 18.79 9.20 11.22
N TYR A 123 19.19 9.14 9.94
CA TYR A 123 18.27 9.44 8.84
C TYR A 123 17.15 8.40 8.70
N VAL A 124 17.47 7.12 8.89
CA VAL A 124 16.47 6.05 8.95
C VAL A 124 15.51 6.29 10.12
N GLY A 125 16.02 6.66 11.29
CA GLY A 125 15.21 7.03 12.46
C GLY A 125 14.24 8.17 12.15
N ALA A 126 14.73 9.25 11.53
CA ALA A 126 13.86 10.36 11.09
C ALA A 126 12.77 9.89 10.10
N GLY A 127 13.15 9.04 9.14
CA GLY A 127 12.20 8.43 8.21
C GLY A 127 11.14 7.56 8.90
N LEU A 128 11.53 6.78 9.90
CA LEU A 128 10.61 5.96 10.70
C LEU A 128 9.66 6.81 11.55
N PHE A 129 10.11 7.94 12.09
CA PHE A 129 9.23 8.89 12.78
C PHE A 129 8.18 9.49 11.83
N TYR A 130 8.61 9.92 10.64
CA TYR A 130 7.71 10.38 9.59
C TYR A 130 6.69 9.30 9.22
N TRP A 131 7.17 8.09 8.97
CA TRP A 131 6.37 6.94 8.61
C TRP A 131 5.36 6.54 9.70
N GLY A 132 5.81 6.51 10.95
CA GLY A 132 4.98 6.24 12.12
C GLY A 132 3.87 7.30 12.26
N SER A 133 4.17 8.56 11.93
CA SER A 133 3.16 9.62 11.92
C SER A 133 2.07 9.39 10.86
N LEU A 134 2.42 8.85 9.69
CA LEU A 134 1.43 8.49 8.66
C LEU A 134 0.53 7.34 9.13
N LEU A 135 1.13 6.28 9.68
CA LEU A 135 0.39 5.13 10.22
C LEU A 135 -0.56 5.53 11.37
N ASP A 136 -0.08 6.31 12.33
CA ASP A 136 -0.88 6.83 13.44
C ASP A 136 -2.01 7.75 12.95
N GLY A 137 -1.74 8.53 11.90
CA GLY A 137 -2.73 9.38 11.25
C GLY A 137 -3.88 8.61 10.63
N VAL A 138 -3.56 7.53 9.89
CA VAL A 138 -4.56 6.60 9.32
C VAL A 138 -5.31 5.87 10.44
N ALA A 139 -4.63 5.44 11.49
CA ALA A 139 -5.23 4.74 12.62
C ALA A 139 -6.24 5.57 13.39
N GLY A 140 -5.87 6.81 13.72
CA GLY A 140 -6.69 7.75 14.48
C GLY A 140 -7.84 8.38 13.71
N PHE A 141 -7.99 8.10 12.41
CA PHE A 141 -9.07 8.65 11.60
C PHE A 141 -10.42 8.12 12.07
N LYS A 142 -11.31 9.03 12.47
CA LYS A 142 -12.67 8.70 12.89
C LYS A 142 -13.56 8.46 11.68
N HIS A 143 -14.31 7.37 11.69
CA HIS A 143 -15.26 7.01 10.65
C HIS A 143 -16.53 6.47 11.31
N GLU A 144 -17.69 6.77 10.71
CA GLU A 144 -19.00 6.35 11.22
C GLU A 144 -19.31 4.89 10.89
N LYS A 145 -18.75 4.37 9.80
CA LYS A 145 -18.87 2.96 9.42
C LYS A 145 -17.97 2.07 10.27
N ALA A 146 -18.46 0.87 10.57
CA ALA A 146 -17.71 -0.19 11.24
C ALA A 146 -16.45 -0.59 10.45
N PHE A 147 -16.57 -0.67 9.11
CA PHE A 147 -15.46 -0.95 8.21
C PHE A 147 -15.23 0.14 7.17
N LEU A 148 -13.96 0.46 6.91
CA LEU A 148 -13.59 1.46 5.91
C LEU A 148 -12.55 0.89 4.93
N PRO A 149 -12.95 0.55 3.69
CA PRO A 149 -12.03 -0.01 2.68
C PRO A 149 -10.81 0.87 2.38
N ALA A 150 -11.00 2.19 2.44
CA ALA A 150 -9.91 3.14 2.29
C ALA A 150 -8.82 2.99 3.39
N LYS A 151 -9.20 2.56 4.60
CA LYS A 151 -8.27 2.35 5.72
C LYS A 151 -7.46 1.06 5.51
N ALA A 152 -8.12 -0.02 5.10
CA ALA A 152 -7.47 -1.29 4.73
C ALA A 152 -6.43 -1.10 3.61
N THR A 153 -6.81 -0.36 2.58
CA THR A 153 -5.96 -0.06 1.42
C THR A 153 -4.75 0.78 1.81
N LEU A 154 -4.96 1.86 2.59
CA LEU A 154 -3.85 2.70 3.06
C LEU A 154 -2.92 1.93 4.00
N TYR A 155 -3.45 1.04 4.82
CA TYR A 155 -2.62 0.17 5.65
C TYR A 155 -1.77 -0.79 4.84
N SER A 156 -2.35 -1.50 3.87
CA SER A 156 -1.57 -2.37 2.96
C SER A 156 -0.57 -1.60 2.10
N ALA A 157 -0.91 -0.37 1.72
CA ALA A 157 0.00 0.49 0.98
C ALA A 157 1.16 0.98 1.86
N LEU A 158 0.91 1.29 3.13
CA LEU A 158 2.00 1.62 4.05
C LEU A 158 2.84 0.36 4.30
N LEU A 159 2.28 -0.67 4.91
CA LEU A 159 3.04 -1.88 5.23
C LEU A 159 2.38 -3.11 4.63
N PRO A 160 3.16 -3.94 3.90
CA PRO A 160 2.62 -5.16 3.34
C PRO A 160 1.96 -6.03 4.41
N GLY A 161 0.71 -6.44 4.17
CA GLY A 161 -0.07 -7.25 5.11
C GLY A 161 -0.81 -6.48 6.21
N LEU A 162 -0.60 -5.17 6.43
CA LEU A 162 -1.37 -4.45 7.46
C LEU A 162 -2.86 -4.31 7.13
N GLY A 163 -3.23 -4.19 5.85
CA GLY A 163 -4.63 -4.24 5.45
C GLY A 163 -5.25 -5.60 5.74
N GLN A 164 -4.48 -6.69 5.60
CA GLN A 164 -4.96 -8.03 5.96
C GLN A 164 -5.12 -8.22 7.46
N VAL A 165 -4.23 -7.63 8.27
CA VAL A 165 -4.41 -7.54 9.73
C VAL A 165 -5.70 -6.79 10.07
N TYR A 166 -5.95 -5.64 9.43
CA TYR A 166 -7.18 -4.87 9.64
C TYR A 166 -8.44 -5.65 9.23
N ASN A 167 -8.34 -6.44 8.15
CA ASN A 167 -9.40 -7.30 7.65
C ASN A 167 -9.62 -8.59 8.49
N GLY A 168 -8.67 -8.96 9.36
CA GLY A 168 -8.70 -10.22 10.13
C GLY A 168 -8.09 -11.44 9.42
N ASP A 169 -7.55 -11.27 8.21
CA ASP A 169 -7.05 -12.32 7.32
C ASP A 169 -5.55 -12.60 7.52
N TYR A 170 -5.16 -12.99 8.73
CA TYR A 170 -3.73 -13.17 9.08
C TYR A 170 -3.01 -14.26 8.29
N TRP A 171 -3.74 -15.28 7.82
CA TRP A 171 -3.17 -16.42 7.12
C TRP A 171 -2.51 -16.06 5.78
N LYS A 172 -2.88 -14.91 5.18
CA LYS A 172 -2.29 -14.41 3.92
C LYS A 172 -0.94 -13.73 4.13
N ILE A 173 -0.62 -13.31 5.36
CA ILE A 173 0.59 -12.55 5.68
C ILE A 173 1.86 -13.35 5.33
N PRO A 174 2.02 -14.63 5.72
CA PRO A 174 3.18 -15.41 5.34
C PRO A 174 3.36 -15.53 3.82
N ILE A 175 2.28 -15.56 3.04
CA ILE A 175 2.33 -15.65 1.58
C ILE A 175 2.84 -14.34 0.98
N ILE A 176 2.31 -13.20 1.44
CA ILE A 176 2.74 -11.87 1.00
C ILE A 176 4.22 -11.66 1.32
N TYR A 177 4.63 -11.94 2.57
CA TYR A 177 6.02 -11.81 2.99
C TYR A 177 6.93 -12.81 2.28
N GLY A 178 6.46 -14.05 2.05
CA GLY A 178 7.19 -15.06 1.28
C GLY A 178 7.49 -14.58 -0.14
N GLY A 179 6.48 -14.03 -0.83
CA GLY A 179 6.64 -13.44 -2.16
C GLY A 179 7.61 -12.26 -2.18
N LEU A 180 7.50 -11.35 -1.22
CA LEU A 180 8.39 -10.19 -1.11
C LEU A 180 9.83 -10.58 -0.77
N ILE A 181 10.04 -11.54 0.13
CA ILE A 181 11.36 -12.07 0.48
C ILE A 181 12.01 -12.74 -0.73
N ALA A 182 11.26 -13.57 -1.46
CA ALA A 182 11.75 -14.21 -2.67
C ALA A 182 12.17 -13.17 -3.73
N CYS A 183 11.33 -12.18 -4.01
CA CYS A 183 11.64 -11.12 -4.96
C CYS A 183 12.86 -10.29 -4.52
N GLY A 184 12.94 -9.95 -3.22
CA GLY A 184 14.06 -9.23 -2.64
C GLY A 184 15.38 -10.00 -2.73
N TYR A 185 15.35 -11.32 -2.49
CA TYR A 185 16.50 -12.20 -2.67
C TYR A 185 17.00 -12.18 -4.12
N PHE A 186 16.11 -12.39 -5.10
CA PHE A 186 16.49 -12.36 -6.52
C PHE A 186 16.99 -10.98 -6.95
N TRP A 187 16.37 -9.90 -6.48
CA TRP A 187 16.85 -8.55 -6.75
C TRP A 187 18.28 -8.34 -6.25
N GLN A 188 18.56 -8.71 -4.99
CA GLN A 188 19.89 -8.58 -4.41
C GLN A 188 20.92 -9.46 -5.12
N TYR A 189 20.58 -10.72 -5.35
CA TYR A 189 21.46 -11.68 -6.02
C TYR A 189 21.82 -11.18 -7.42
N ASN A 190 20.83 -10.88 -8.26
CA ASN A 190 21.05 -10.40 -9.62
C ASN A 190 21.79 -9.06 -9.65
N GLY A 191 21.53 -8.16 -8.69
CA GLY A 191 22.24 -6.89 -8.55
C GLY A 191 23.72 -7.05 -8.22
N LEU A 192 24.06 -8.00 -7.33
CA LEU A 192 25.45 -8.31 -7.01
C LEU A 192 26.18 -8.90 -8.21
N GLN A 193 25.57 -9.86 -8.91
CA GLN A 193 26.14 -10.47 -10.11
C GLN A 193 26.34 -9.43 -11.20
N TYR A 194 25.34 -8.59 -11.47
CA TYR A 194 25.43 -7.48 -12.42
C TYR A 194 26.63 -6.58 -12.13
N ASN A 195 26.81 -6.16 -10.87
CA ASN A 195 27.94 -5.30 -10.50
C ASN A 195 29.28 -6.01 -10.69
N ARG A 196 29.38 -7.31 -10.37
CA ARG A 196 30.58 -8.12 -10.60
C ARG A 196 30.98 -8.14 -12.07
N TYR A 197 30.05 -8.50 -12.96
CA TYR A 197 30.31 -8.55 -14.40
C TYR A 197 30.51 -7.15 -15.01
N LYS A 198 29.87 -6.12 -14.46
CA LYS A 198 30.14 -4.73 -14.85
C LYS A 198 31.58 -4.32 -14.56
N THR A 199 32.09 -4.62 -13.37
CA THR A 199 33.48 -4.32 -13.00
C THR A 199 34.46 -5.09 -13.89
N MET A 200 34.25 -6.39 -14.10
CA MET A 200 35.06 -7.21 -15.00
C MET A 200 35.07 -6.64 -16.43
N TYR A 201 33.91 -6.27 -16.96
CA TYR A 201 33.79 -5.67 -18.29
C TYR A 201 34.55 -4.34 -18.40
N ASN A 202 34.52 -3.52 -17.35
CA ASN A 202 35.23 -2.26 -17.33
C ASN A 202 36.76 -2.46 -17.35
N HIS A 203 37.30 -3.43 -16.60
CA HIS A 203 38.74 -3.76 -16.67
C HIS A 203 39.14 -4.37 -18.02
N ALA A 204 38.26 -5.15 -18.65
CA ALA A 204 38.48 -5.71 -19.97
C ALA A 204 38.50 -4.66 -21.09
N MET A 205 37.81 -3.53 -20.89
CA MET A 205 37.73 -2.41 -21.85
C MET A 205 38.70 -1.27 -21.53
N ALA A 206 39.41 -1.33 -20.40
CA ALA A 206 40.46 -0.38 -20.07
C ALA A 206 41.60 -0.46 -21.09
N LYS A 207 42.34 0.64 -21.30
CA LYS A 207 43.51 0.68 -22.20
C LYS A 207 44.74 1.16 -21.42
N PRO A 208 45.78 0.32 -21.25
CA PRO A 208 45.84 -1.10 -21.62
C PRO A 208 44.83 -1.95 -20.80
N SER A 209 44.40 -3.10 -21.33
CA SER A 209 43.44 -3.94 -20.64
C SER A 209 44.07 -4.57 -19.41
N GLU A 210 43.46 -4.36 -18.24
CA GLU A 210 43.93 -4.90 -16.95
C GLU A 210 43.30 -6.27 -16.63
N TYR A 211 42.45 -6.78 -17.52
CA TYR A 211 41.73 -8.04 -17.32
C TYR A 211 42.50 -9.22 -17.90
N ASP A 212 43.08 -10.04 -17.02
CA ASP A 212 43.72 -11.32 -17.34
C ASP A 212 42.82 -12.48 -16.89
N GLY A 213 41.72 -12.70 -17.62
CA GLY A 213 40.74 -13.73 -17.31
C GLY A 213 40.42 -14.60 -18.52
N TRP A 214 39.98 -15.84 -18.25
CA TRP A 214 39.65 -16.85 -19.25
C TRP A 214 38.39 -16.56 -20.09
N MET A 215 37.68 -15.47 -19.83
CA MET A 215 36.40 -15.15 -20.45
C MET A 215 36.53 -13.95 -21.40
N THR A 216 36.07 -14.09 -22.65
CA THR A 216 36.12 -13.00 -23.63
C THR A 216 35.24 -11.80 -23.22
N PRO A 217 35.58 -10.56 -23.61
CA PRO A 217 34.79 -9.38 -23.28
C PRO A 217 33.32 -9.47 -23.72
N GLU A 218 33.05 -10.15 -24.84
CA GLU A 218 31.70 -10.41 -25.36
C GLU A 218 30.89 -11.28 -24.39
N ASN A 219 31.51 -12.32 -23.81
CA ASN A 219 30.85 -13.20 -22.86
C ASN A 219 30.55 -12.46 -21.55
N ILE A 220 31.50 -11.65 -21.06
CA ILE A 220 31.30 -10.81 -19.86
C ILE A 220 30.16 -9.82 -20.09
N LYS A 221 30.09 -9.21 -21.28
CA LYS A 221 29.00 -8.30 -21.67
C LYS A 221 27.65 -9.02 -21.66
N TRP A 222 27.58 -10.23 -22.21
CA TRP A 222 26.36 -11.04 -22.21
C TRP A 222 25.88 -11.35 -20.78
N TYR A 223 26.77 -11.80 -19.89
CA TYR A 223 26.42 -12.06 -18.49
C TYR A 223 25.95 -10.79 -17.78
N ARG A 224 26.68 -9.68 -17.95
CA ARG A 224 26.29 -8.38 -17.40
C ARG A 224 24.87 -8.00 -17.83
N ASP A 225 24.57 -8.09 -19.13
CA ASP A 225 23.27 -7.68 -19.66
C ASP A 225 22.14 -8.64 -19.25
N THR A 226 22.44 -9.93 -19.08
CA THR A 226 21.50 -10.91 -18.53
C THR A 226 21.16 -10.64 -17.06
N PHE A 227 22.17 -10.44 -16.20
CA PHE A 227 21.92 -10.12 -14.79
C PHE A 227 21.27 -8.74 -14.60
N ARG A 228 21.52 -7.79 -15.51
CA ARG A 228 20.78 -6.53 -15.56
C ARG A 228 19.29 -6.77 -15.79
N ARG A 229 18.93 -7.56 -16.81
CA ARG A 229 17.53 -7.90 -17.12
C ARG A 229 16.85 -8.63 -15.97
N TYR A 230 17.50 -9.62 -15.36
CA TYR A 230 16.92 -10.35 -14.23
C TYR A 230 16.72 -9.49 -12.97
N ARG A 231 17.64 -8.55 -12.72
CA ARG A 231 17.45 -7.55 -11.68
C ARG A 231 16.21 -6.69 -11.97
N ASP A 232 16.06 -6.24 -13.21
CA ASP A 232 14.93 -5.39 -13.62
C ASP A 232 13.60 -6.17 -13.55
N TYR A 233 13.58 -7.46 -13.93
CA TYR A 233 12.43 -8.34 -13.72
C TYR A 233 12.11 -8.57 -12.24
N SER A 234 13.13 -8.70 -11.39
CA SER A 234 12.92 -8.85 -9.93
C SER A 234 12.28 -7.59 -9.33
N ILE A 235 12.64 -6.40 -9.84
CA ILE A 235 12.02 -5.13 -9.43
C ILE A 235 10.56 -5.10 -9.87
N ILE A 236 10.26 -5.44 -11.12
CA ILE A 236 8.88 -5.50 -11.63
C ILE A 236 8.05 -6.51 -10.83
N ALA A 237 8.58 -7.70 -10.58
CA ALA A 237 7.92 -8.73 -9.77
C ALA A 237 7.64 -8.23 -8.34
N THR A 238 8.58 -7.52 -7.72
CA THR A 238 8.37 -6.90 -6.40
C THR A 238 7.20 -5.91 -6.42
N VAL A 239 7.15 -5.04 -7.43
CA VAL A 239 6.06 -4.07 -7.61
C VAL A 239 4.72 -4.78 -7.82
N LEU A 240 4.70 -5.85 -8.60
CA LEU A 240 3.50 -6.65 -8.83
C LEU A 240 2.99 -7.32 -7.55
N VAL A 241 3.87 -8.00 -6.79
CA VAL A 241 3.50 -8.62 -5.51
C VAL A 241 2.96 -7.58 -4.53
N TYR A 242 3.60 -6.41 -4.47
CA TYR A 242 3.14 -5.31 -3.64
C TYR A 242 1.76 -4.79 -4.07
N ALA A 243 1.55 -4.56 -5.37
CA ALA A 243 0.27 -4.10 -5.91
C ALA A 243 -0.85 -5.12 -5.66
N LEU A 244 -0.58 -6.41 -5.87
CA LEU A 244 -1.53 -7.50 -5.60
C LEU A 244 -1.96 -7.52 -4.14
N ASN A 245 -1.03 -7.33 -3.20
CA ASN A 245 -1.35 -7.24 -1.78
C ASN A 245 -2.26 -6.04 -1.45
N VAL A 246 -2.04 -4.87 -2.05
CA VAL A 246 -2.92 -3.70 -1.87
C VAL A 246 -4.31 -3.97 -2.45
N ILE A 247 -4.37 -4.54 -3.65
CA ILE A 247 -5.65 -4.87 -4.32
C ILE A 247 -6.43 -5.89 -3.51
N ASP A 248 -5.79 -6.98 -3.05
CA ASP A 248 -6.46 -8.04 -2.29
C ASP A 248 -7.08 -7.48 -1.00
N ALA A 249 -6.35 -6.62 -0.28
CA ALA A 249 -6.88 -5.98 0.93
C ALA A 249 -8.06 -5.05 0.64
N ASN A 250 -8.04 -4.29 -0.48
CA ASN A 250 -9.14 -3.41 -0.87
C ASN A 250 -10.38 -4.20 -1.30
N VAL A 251 -10.20 -5.23 -2.11
CA VAL A 251 -11.29 -6.08 -2.61
C VAL A 251 -11.98 -6.79 -1.45
N PHE A 252 -11.23 -7.39 -0.53
CA PHE A 252 -11.80 -8.05 0.64
C PHE A 252 -12.54 -7.07 1.54
N ALA A 253 -11.98 -5.87 1.74
CA ALA A 253 -12.63 -4.82 2.49
C ALA A 253 -13.98 -4.38 1.91
N HIS A 254 -14.09 -4.34 0.57
CA HIS A 254 -15.34 -4.05 -0.10
C HIS A 254 -16.38 -5.17 0.03
N PHE A 255 -15.94 -6.41 0.20
CA PHE A 255 -16.82 -7.56 0.37
C PHE A 255 -17.33 -7.75 1.81
N GLN A 256 -16.72 -7.13 2.82
CA GLN A 256 -17.21 -7.22 4.21
C GLN A 256 -18.56 -6.52 4.44
N ASP A 257 -18.89 -5.51 3.64
CA ASP A 257 -20.19 -4.81 3.71
C ASP A 257 -21.31 -5.61 3.03
N PHE A 258 -21.00 -6.69 2.29
CA PHE A 258 -22.02 -7.58 1.73
C PHE A 258 -22.45 -8.58 2.78
N ASP A 259 -23.73 -8.56 3.12
CA ASP A 259 -24.35 -9.56 3.98
C ASP A 259 -24.37 -10.91 3.25
N ILE A 260 -23.38 -11.75 3.54
CA ILE A 260 -23.38 -13.16 3.16
C ILE A 260 -23.97 -13.91 4.36
N SER A 261 -25.24 -13.67 4.65
CA SER A 261 -25.97 -14.48 5.60
C SER A 261 -26.27 -15.83 4.95
N ASP A 262 -25.85 -16.92 5.60
CA ASP A 262 -26.10 -18.30 5.16
C ASP A 262 -27.60 -18.69 5.21
N ASP A 263 -28.49 -17.75 5.52
CA ASP A 263 -29.94 -17.96 5.67
C ASP A 263 -30.70 -17.98 4.33
N LEU A 264 -30.01 -18.30 3.23
CA LEU A 264 -30.65 -18.68 1.96
C LEU A 264 -31.34 -20.05 2.12
N THR A 265 -32.43 -20.05 2.87
CA THR A 265 -33.24 -21.23 3.16
C THR A 265 -34.41 -21.26 2.18
N LEU A 266 -34.36 -22.25 1.29
CA LEU A 266 -35.50 -22.64 0.47
C LEU A 266 -36.48 -23.43 1.35
N ARG A 267 -37.61 -22.82 1.72
CA ARG A 267 -38.69 -23.53 2.41
C ARG A 267 -39.65 -24.08 1.37
N ILE A 268 -39.77 -25.42 1.35
CA ILE A 268 -40.72 -26.15 0.51
C ILE A 268 -41.83 -26.65 1.44
N GLU A 269 -43.03 -26.07 1.31
CA GLU A 269 -44.18 -26.42 2.15
C GLU A 269 -45.37 -26.84 1.26
N PRO A 270 -46.18 -27.83 1.67
CA PRO A 270 -47.40 -28.19 0.98
C PRO A 270 -48.42 -27.04 1.10
N GLY A 271 -48.85 -26.49 -0.04
CA GLY A 271 -49.81 -25.41 -0.13
C GLY A 271 -51.17 -25.91 -0.63
N LEU A 272 -52.25 -25.47 0.02
CA LEU A 272 -53.61 -25.67 -0.50
C LEU A 272 -53.94 -24.49 -1.42
N ILE A 273 -54.25 -24.76 -2.68
CA ILE A 273 -54.65 -23.72 -3.64
C ILE A 273 -56.15 -23.47 -3.45
N PRO A 274 -56.58 -22.29 -2.96
CA PRO A 274 -58.00 -22.00 -2.79
C PRO A 274 -58.68 -21.94 -4.16
N VAL A 275 -59.76 -22.71 -4.30
CA VAL A 275 -60.58 -22.71 -5.52
C VAL A 275 -61.44 -21.44 -5.55
N PRO A 276 -61.46 -20.68 -6.65
CA PRO A 276 -62.34 -19.51 -6.76
C PRO A 276 -63.81 -19.94 -6.68
N ASN A 277 -64.60 -19.22 -5.87
CA ASN A 277 -65.99 -19.51 -5.46
C ASN A 277 -67.04 -19.59 -6.60
N PHE A 278 -66.64 -19.70 -7.86
CA PHE A 278 -67.54 -19.70 -9.02
C PHE A 278 -67.86 -21.10 -9.60
N ALA A 279 -67.25 -22.18 -9.08
CA ALA A 279 -67.51 -23.55 -9.55
C ALA A 279 -67.91 -24.47 -8.39
N SER A 280 -69.15 -24.96 -8.42
CA SER A 280 -69.79 -25.78 -7.38
C SER A 280 -69.29 -27.24 -7.30
N ALA A 281 -68.07 -27.54 -7.76
CA ALA A 281 -67.47 -28.88 -7.71
C ALA A 281 -65.92 -28.84 -7.79
N GLY A 282 -65.28 -27.92 -7.07
CA GLY A 282 -63.81 -27.84 -7.02
C GLY A 282 -63.23 -28.62 -5.85
N TYR A 283 -62.58 -29.76 -6.11
CA TYR A 283 -61.71 -30.39 -5.12
C TYR A 283 -60.50 -29.46 -4.85
N PRO A 284 -60.05 -29.27 -3.60
CA PRO A 284 -58.88 -28.45 -3.32
C PRO A 284 -57.66 -29.03 -4.03
N GLY A 285 -56.99 -28.21 -4.85
CA GLY A 285 -55.74 -28.58 -5.49
C GLY A 285 -54.61 -28.57 -4.47
N ALA A 286 -53.89 -29.69 -4.35
CA ALA A 286 -52.64 -29.74 -3.60
C ALA A 286 -51.50 -29.22 -4.49
N GLY A 287 -50.76 -28.22 -4.00
CA GLY A 287 -49.61 -27.64 -4.68
C GLY A 287 -48.38 -27.62 -3.78
N ILE A 288 -47.23 -27.35 -4.38
CA ILE A 288 -45.98 -27.12 -3.66
C ILE A 288 -45.75 -25.61 -3.64
N GLN A 289 -45.64 -25.03 -2.45
CA GLN A 289 -45.26 -23.63 -2.28
C GLN A 289 -43.76 -23.55 -2.02
N MET A 290 -43.06 -22.79 -2.86
CA MET A 290 -41.65 -22.45 -2.67
C MET A 290 -41.54 -21.04 -2.12
N ARG A 291 -40.94 -20.89 -0.94
CA ARG A 291 -40.62 -19.59 -0.37
C ARG A 291 -39.10 -19.47 -0.23
N LEU A 292 -38.55 -18.51 -0.95
CA LEU A 292 -37.18 -18.06 -0.76
C LEU A 292 -37.16 -16.95 0.29
N THR A 293 -36.26 -17.07 1.25
CA THR A 293 -35.90 -16.01 2.20
C THR A 293 -34.48 -15.58 1.86
N PHE A 294 -34.27 -14.28 1.69
CA PHE A 294 -32.99 -13.62 1.45
C PHE A 294 -32.93 -12.35 2.29
#